data_AF-A0A352DPM5-F1
#
_entry.id   AF-A0A352DPM5-F1
#
_cell.length_a   1.000
_cell.length_b   1.000
_cell.length_c   1.000
_cell.angle_alpha   90.00
_cell.angle_beta   90.00
_cell.angle_gamma   90.00
#
_symmetry.space_group_name_H-M   'P 1'
#
loop_
_entity.id
_entity.type
_entity.pdbx_description
1 polymer ?
#
loop_
_entity_poly.entity_id
_entity_poly.type
_entity_poly.pdbx_seq_one_letter_code
_entity_poly.pdbx_strand_id
1 'polypeptide(L)'
;MLKKILSSEACAECRLCCVFDRYDVWETPVFTDELRERISKVRPEVKFLPRDGGWILRVEQFDEDQLFRCPALTDTGCMLGDDKPFDCRIWPYRIMNIGGRRAITIASICEEMYHRPLSQLTEFLKEGLADAVFAYADSHPEIVKPYYEGYPVLMFEPETI
;
A
#
# COMPACT_ATOMS: atom_id res chain seq x y z
N MET A 1 5.09 -6.90 -6.41
CA MET A 1 6.35 -6.24 -6.79
C MET A 1 7.49 -6.57 -5.82
N LEU A 2 7.23 -6.87 -4.54
CA LEU A 2 8.28 -7.08 -3.52
C LEU A 2 8.84 -8.51 -3.40
N LYS A 3 8.48 -9.46 -4.29
CA LYS A 3 8.73 -10.90 -4.10
C LYS A 3 10.21 -11.29 -3.87
N LYS A 4 11.18 -10.45 -4.26
CA LYS A 4 12.61 -10.70 -4.00
C LYS A 4 13.02 -10.43 -2.54
N ILE A 5 12.26 -9.61 -1.82
CA ILE A 5 12.59 -9.16 -0.46
C ILE A 5 11.49 -9.47 0.57
N LEU A 6 10.26 -9.71 0.12
CA LEU A 6 9.13 -10.06 0.97
C LEU A 6 8.33 -11.21 0.36
N SER A 7 8.20 -12.32 1.09
CA SER A 7 7.47 -13.50 0.62
C SER A 7 5.96 -13.29 0.72
N SER A 8 5.20 -13.96 -0.15
CA SER A 8 3.73 -13.84 -0.12
C SER A 8 3.14 -14.59 1.08
N GLU A 9 3.81 -15.64 1.51
CA GLU A 9 3.50 -16.46 2.67
C GLU A 9 3.59 -15.64 3.96
N ALA A 10 4.70 -14.90 4.15
CA ALA A 10 4.86 -14.04 5.31
C ALA A 10 3.76 -12.95 5.37
N CYS A 11 3.37 -12.39 4.22
CA CYS A 11 2.25 -11.45 4.17
C CYS A 11 0.90 -12.11 4.48
N ALA A 12 0.67 -13.35 4.02
CA ALA A 12 -0.58 -14.09 4.25
C ALA A 12 -0.74 -14.49 5.72
N GLU A 13 0.37 -14.75 6.42
CA GLU A 13 0.40 -14.98 7.87
C GLU A 13 0.24 -13.68 8.66
N CYS A 14 0.98 -12.62 8.30
CA CYS A 14 0.99 -11.35 9.01
C CYS A 14 -0.33 -10.57 8.90
N ARG A 15 -0.89 -10.43 7.68
CA ARG A 15 -2.17 -9.77 7.36
C ARG A 15 -2.32 -8.29 7.76
N LEU A 16 -1.34 -7.70 8.44
CA LEU A 16 -1.41 -6.37 9.05
C LEU A 16 -1.88 -5.28 8.07
N CYS A 17 -1.32 -5.24 6.85
CA CYS A 17 -1.66 -4.21 5.86
C CYS A 17 -3.09 -4.30 5.27
N CYS A 18 -3.83 -5.34 5.65
CA CYS A 18 -5.22 -5.56 5.24
C CYS A 18 -6.21 -5.32 6.37
N VAL A 19 -5.74 -4.88 7.55
CA VAL A 19 -6.56 -4.61 8.73
C VAL A 19 -6.36 -3.16 9.13
N PHE A 20 -7.45 -2.45 9.32
CA PHE A 20 -7.49 -1.01 9.54
C PHE A 20 -8.34 -0.70 10.76
N ASP A 21 -7.93 0.24 11.60
CA ASP A 21 -8.78 0.85 12.61
C ASP A 21 -9.44 2.13 12.07
N ARG A 22 -10.20 2.82 12.93
CA ARG A 22 -10.88 4.07 12.57
C ARG A 22 -9.95 5.23 12.21
N TYR A 23 -8.69 5.17 12.62
CA TYR A 23 -7.68 6.22 12.43
C TYR A 23 -6.84 5.99 11.18
N ASP A 24 -6.75 4.77 10.66
CA ASP A 24 -6.00 4.45 9.43
C ASP A 24 -6.89 3.94 8.26
N VAL A 25 -8.21 3.81 8.43
CA VAL A 25 -9.14 3.41 7.35
C VAL A 25 -9.05 4.27 6.09
N TRP A 26 -8.65 5.53 6.24
CA TRP A 26 -8.42 6.44 5.12
C TRP A 26 -7.22 6.02 4.25
N GLU A 27 -6.36 5.12 4.75
CA GLU A 27 -5.24 4.50 4.04
C GLU A 27 -5.64 3.29 3.19
N THR A 28 -6.91 2.90 3.19
CA THR A 28 -7.40 1.88 2.25
C THR A 28 -7.02 2.23 0.81
N PRO A 29 -6.57 1.25 0.01
CA PRO A 29 -6.03 1.53 -1.30
C PRO A 29 -7.12 2.02 -2.26
N VAL A 30 -6.71 2.74 -3.30
CA VAL A 30 -7.59 3.07 -4.43
C VAL A 30 -7.63 1.89 -5.39
N PHE A 31 -8.83 1.41 -5.68
CA PHE A 31 -9.11 0.32 -6.60
C PHE A 31 -9.52 0.86 -7.97
N THR A 32 -9.07 0.21 -9.04
CA THR A 32 -9.57 0.45 -10.40
C THR A 32 -10.97 -0.14 -10.57
N ASP A 33 -11.68 0.23 -11.64
CA ASP A 33 -12.98 -0.37 -11.97
C ASP A 33 -12.93 -1.90 -12.07
N GLU A 34 -11.87 -2.43 -12.70
CA GLU A 34 -11.68 -3.87 -12.86
C GLU A 34 -11.54 -4.58 -11.50
N LEU A 35 -10.71 -4.04 -10.59
CA LEU A 35 -10.51 -4.62 -9.27
C LEU A 35 -11.78 -4.54 -8.42
N ARG A 36 -12.49 -3.40 -8.48
CA ARG A 36 -13.79 -3.22 -7.83
C ARG A 36 -14.77 -4.28 -8.30
N GLU A 37 -14.92 -4.48 -9.61
CA GLU A 37 -15.83 -5.49 -10.17
C GLU A 37 -15.47 -6.91 -9.76
N ARG A 38 -14.18 -7.25 -9.74
CA ARG A 38 -13.71 -8.56 -9.25
C ARG A 38 -14.08 -8.78 -7.79
N ILE A 39 -13.91 -7.77 -6.94
CA ILE A 39 -14.32 -7.85 -5.53
C ILE A 39 -15.83 -8.02 -5.42
N SER A 40 -16.61 -7.17 -6.10
CA SER A 40 -18.09 -7.22 -6.06
C SER A 40 -18.68 -8.52 -6.59
N LYS A 41 -18.01 -9.23 -7.50
CA LYS A 41 -18.44 -10.56 -7.97
C LYS A 41 -18.36 -11.64 -6.88
N VAL A 42 -17.36 -11.54 -6.00
CA VAL A 42 -17.13 -12.52 -4.91
C VAL A 42 -17.80 -12.08 -3.60
N ARG A 43 -17.95 -10.77 -3.41
CA ARG A 43 -18.43 -10.10 -2.20
C ARG A 43 -19.40 -8.96 -2.59
N PRO A 44 -20.62 -9.29 -3.05
CA PRO A 44 -21.59 -8.30 -3.56
C PRO A 44 -22.07 -7.30 -2.50
N GLU A 45 -21.91 -7.62 -1.22
CA GLU A 45 -22.21 -6.75 -0.08
C GLU A 45 -21.21 -5.58 0.08
N VAL A 46 -20.01 -5.71 -0.51
CA VAL A 46 -18.97 -4.67 -0.41
C VAL A 46 -19.37 -3.47 -1.24
N LYS A 47 -19.44 -2.32 -0.57
CA LYS A 47 -19.74 -1.03 -1.19
C LYS A 47 -18.47 -0.23 -1.41
N PHE A 48 -18.49 0.62 -2.42
CA PHE A 48 -17.38 1.49 -2.77
C PHE A 48 -17.84 2.95 -2.86
N LEU A 49 -16.88 3.86 -2.74
CA LEU A 49 -17.06 5.30 -2.96
C LEU A 49 -16.08 5.75 -4.05
N PRO A 50 -16.51 6.63 -4.98
CA PRO A 50 -15.59 7.21 -5.96
C PRO A 50 -14.58 8.11 -5.23
N ARG A 51 -13.31 7.99 -5.57
CA ARG A 51 -12.22 8.81 -5.03
C ARG A 51 -11.03 8.80 -5.97
N ASP A 52 -10.47 9.98 -6.24
CA ASP A 52 -9.21 10.17 -6.98
C ASP A 52 -9.17 9.40 -8.32
N GLY A 53 -10.28 9.41 -9.07
CA GLY A 53 -10.38 8.71 -10.36
C GLY A 53 -10.59 7.19 -10.27
N GLY A 54 -10.62 6.63 -9.07
CA GLY A 54 -10.93 5.22 -8.81
C GLY A 54 -11.96 5.05 -7.68
N TRP A 55 -11.80 3.98 -6.91
CA TRP A 55 -12.75 3.57 -5.89
C TRP A 55 -12.05 3.24 -4.57
N ILE A 56 -12.59 3.73 -3.45
CA ILE A 56 -12.22 3.25 -2.12
C ILE A 56 -13.33 2.43 -1.50
N LEU A 57 -12.98 1.61 -0.52
CA LEU A 57 -13.95 0.83 0.25
C LEU A 57 -14.83 1.77 1.09
N ARG A 58 -16.15 1.56 1.04
CA ARG A 58 -17.07 2.20 1.98
C ARG A 58 -17.07 1.40 3.28
N VAL A 59 -16.34 1.90 4.27
CA VAL A 59 -16.34 1.30 5.61
C VAL A 59 -17.54 1.80 6.39
N GLU A 60 -18.54 0.94 6.55
CA GLU A 60 -19.79 1.25 7.28
C GLU A 60 -19.71 0.82 8.75
N GLN A 61 -18.96 -0.23 9.06
CA GLN A 61 -18.88 -0.84 10.39
C GLN A 61 -17.48 -1.37 10.66
N PHE A 62 -17.10 -1.33 11.93
CA PHE A 62 -15.93 -2.01 12.49
C PHE A 62 -16.42 -3.21 13.31
N ASP A 63 -15.58 -4.23 13.47
CA ASP A 63 -15.88 -5.40 14.29
C ASP A 63 -15.85 -5.09 15.80
N GLU A 64 -16.00 -6.12 16.63
CA GLU A 64 -15.97 -6.02 18.09
C GLU A 64 -14.64 -5.44 18.61
N ASP A 65 -13.54 -5.72 17.90
CA ASP A 65 -12.19 -5.21 18.20
C ASP A 65 -11.95 -3.80 17.62
N GLN A 66 -12.97 -3.16 17.05
CA GLN A 66 -12.90 -1.87 16.36
C GLN A 66 -12.00 -1.88 15.11
N LEU A 67 -11.93 -3.03 14.44
CA LEU A 67 -11.13 -3.25 13.23
C LEU A 67 -12.02 -3.47 12.00
N PHE A 68 -11.54 -2.97 10.87
CA PHE A 68 -12.05 -3.20 9.54
C PHE A 68 -11.07 -4.08 8.77
N ARG A 69 -11.54 -5.21 8.24
CA ARG A 69 -10.72 -6.10 7.41
C ARG A 69 -11.04 -5.88 5.94
N CYS A 70 -10.01 -5.68 5.13
CA CYS A 70 -10.14 -5.54 3.69
C CYS A 70 -10.89 -6.76 3.10
N PRO A 71 -11.94 -6.56 2.29
CA PRO A 71 -12.72 -7.67 1.74
C PRO A 71 -11.96 -8.51 0.72
N ALA A 72 -10.80 -8.02 0.23
CA ALA A 72 -9.91 -8.81 -0.61
C ALA A 72 -8.99 -9.75 0.20
N LEU A 73 -8.97 -9.66 1.53
CA LEU A 73 -8.24 -10.58 2.40
C LEU A 73 -9.01 -11.90 2.56
N THR A 74 -8.31 -13.01 2.38
CA THR A 74 -8.81 -14.38 2.56
C THR A 74 -7.88 -15.15 3.52
N ASP A 75 -8.23 -16.39 3.84
CA ASP A 75 -7.43 -17.24 4.73
C ASP A 75 -6.02 -17.53 4.19
N THR A 76 -5.84 -17.50 2.88
CA THR A 76 -4.54 -17.73 2.22
C THR A 76 -3.87 -16.44 1.74
N GLY A 77 -4.34 -15.28 2.21
CA GLY A 77 -3.85 -13.95 1.82
C GLY A 77 -4.79 -13.24 0.86
N CYS A 78 -4.29 -12.26 0.12
CA CYS A 78 -5.15 -11.41 -0.71
C CYS A 78 -5.55 -12.09 -2.02
N MET A 79 -6.87 -12.17 -2.30
CA MET A 79 -7.43 -12.80 -3.50
C MET A 79 -7.06 -12.10 -4.82
N LEU A 80 -6.55 -10.86 -4.76
CA LEU A 80 -6.12 -10.13 -5.95
C LEU A 80 -4.71 -10.53 -6.42
N GLY A 81 -3.95 -11.32 -5.65
CA GLY A 81 -2.67 -11.85 -6.10
C GLY A 81 -1.67 -10.77 -6.53
N ASP A 82 -1.18 -10.83 -7.77
CA ASP A 82 -0.27 -9.82 -8.33
C ASP A 82 -0.99 -8.59 -8.91
N ASP A 83 -2.31 -8.63 -9.01
CA ASP A 83 -3.17 -7.55 -9.53
C ASP A 83 -3.62 -6.59 -8.43
N LYS A 84 -3.09 -6.72 -7.21
CA LYS A 84 -3.38 -5.80 -6.10
C LYS A 84 -3.22 -4.33 -6.54
N PRO A 85 -3.94 -3.39 -5.90
CA PRO A 85 -3.69 -1.97 -6.07
C PRO A 85 -2.21 -1.62 -5.90
N PHE A 86 -1.75 -0.57 -6.56
CA PHE A 86 -0.33 -0.19 -6.56
C PHE A 86 0.22 -0.01 -5.14
N ASP A 87 -0.49 0.73 -4.28
CA ASP A 87 -0.13 0.93 -2.86
C ASP A 87 0.10 -0.41 -2.13
N CYS A 88 -0.78 -1.38 -2.33
CA CYS A 88 -0.65 -2.72 -1.74
C CYS A 88 0.53 -3.53 -2.31
N ARG A 89 0.92 -3.29 -3.57
CA ARG A 89 2.03 -4.02 -4.22
C ARG A 89 3.39 -3.52 -3.78
N ILE A 90 3.47 -2.28 -3.30
CA ILE A 90 4.70 -1.65 -2.81
C ILE A 90 4.79 -1.58 -1.29
N TRP A 91 3.69 -1.77 -0.56
CA TRP A 91 3.68 -1.81 0.91
C TRP A 91 4.74 -2.77 1.47
N PRO A 92 5.63 -2.36 2.39
CA PRO A 92 5.54 -1.17 3.25
C PRO A 92 6.25 0.10 2.73
N TYR A 93 6.74 0.10 1.49
CA TYR A 93 7.23 1.34 0.89
C TYR A 93 6.06 2.28 0.61
N ARG A 94 6.28 3.57 0.84
CA ARG A 94 5.33 4.63 0.53
C ARG A 94 6.06 5.78 -0.14
N ILE A 95 5.35 6.56 -0.93
CA ILE A 95 5.85 7.84 -1.44
C ILE A 95 5.19 8.97 -0.66
N MET A 96 6.02 9.88 -0.16
CA MET A 96 5.58 11.00 0.67
C MET A 96 6.17 12.31 0.17
N ASN A 97 5.44 13.40 0.40
CA ASN A 97 5.92 14.77 0.18
C ASN A 97 6.59 15.30 1.46
N ILE A 98 7.88 15.60 1.37
CA ILE A 98 8.70 16.17 2.43
C ILE A 98 9.21 17.53 1.94
N GLY A 99 8.62 18.62 2.43
CA GLY A 99 9.06 19.97 2.11
C GLY A 99 9.00 20.31 0.62
N GLY A 100 8.01 19.78 -0.12
CA GLY A 100 7.85 19.99 -1.56
C GLY A 100 8.58 18.97 -2.43
N ARG A 101 9.32 18.03 -1.84
CA ARG A 101 10.06 16.98 -2.55
C ARG A 101 9.44 15.62 -2.29
N ARG A 102 9.35 14.78 -3.33
CA ARG A 102 8.89 13.40 -3.19
C ARG A 102 10.02 12.53 -2.65
N ALA A 103 9.69 11.64 -1.72
CA ALA A 103 10.61 10.67 -1.19
C ALA A 103 9.92 9.33 -0.95
N ILE A 104 10.65 8.24 -1.18
CA ILE A 104 10.23 6.91 -0.79
C ILE A 104 10.64 6.68 0.67
N THR A 105 9.64 6.36 1.48
CA THR A 105 9.74 6.04 2.90
C THR A 105 9.33 4.60 3.14
N ILE A 106 9.51 4.11 4.37
CA ILE A 106 9.07 2.77 4.76
C ILE A 106 8.24 2.81 6.05
N ALA A 107 7.17 2.03 6.10
CA ALA A 107 6.40 1.82 7.32
C ALA A 107 7.18 0.90 8.28
N SER A 108 7.47 1.39 9.49
CA SER A 108 8.18 0.62 10.53
C SER A 108 7.35 -0.53 11.12
N ILE A 109 6.02 -0.51 10.94
CA ILE A 109 5.10 -1.52 11.44
C ILE A 109 5.18 -2.87 10.69
N CYS A 110 5.84 -2.93 9.54
CA CYS A 110 6.09 -4.19 8.86
C CYS A 110 7.40 -4.81 9.39
N GLU A 111 7.30 -5.66 10.41
CA GLU A 111 8.45 -6.28 11.09
C GLU A 111 9.40 -7.01 10.12
N GLU A 112 8.84 -7.75 9.16
CA GLU A 112 9.59 -8.49 8.13
C GLU A 112 10.52 -7.61 7.28
N MET A 113 10.14 -6.36 7.07
CA MET A 113 10.91 -5.41 6.27
C MET A 113 11.73 -4.48 7.14
N TYR A 114 11.21 -4.07 8.29
CA TYR A 114 11.88 -3.13 9.19
C TYR A 114 13.15 -3.71 9.82
N HIS A 115 13.21 -5.02 10.06
CA HIS A 115 14.41 -5.69 10.57
C HIS A 115 15.49 -5.95 9.51
N ARG A 116 15.24 -5.65 8.24
CA ARG A 116 16.23 -5.86 7.18
C ARG A 116 17.29 -4.76 7.20
N PRO A 117 18.53 -5.05 6.79
CA PRO A 117 19.55 -4.03 6.63
C PRO A 117 19.08 -2.90 5.71
N LEU A 118 19.35 -1.66 6.10
CA LEU A 118 19.02 -0.47 5.29
C LEU A 118 19.60 -0.55 3.87
N SER A 119 20.80 -1.13 3.72
CA SER A 119 21.41 -1.38 2.41
C SER A 119 20.54 -2.27 1.52
N GLN A 120 19.95 -3.33 2.07
CA GLN A 120 19.08 -4.23 1.32
C GLN A 120 17.80 -3.52 0.86
N LEU A 121 17.18 -2.73 1.74
CA LEU A 121 15.97 -1.96 1.41
C LEU A 121 16.25 -0.93 0.30
N THR A 122 17.36 -0.18 0.44
CA THR A 122 17.74 0.86 -0.53
C THR A 122 18.27 0.29 -1.85
N GLU A 123 18.94 -0.86 -1.85
CA GLU A 123 19.38 -1.56 -3.07
C GLU A 123 18.18 -2.08 -3.84
N PHE A 124 17.18 -2.67 -3.17
CA PHE A 124 15.96 -3.11 -3.82
C PHE A 124 15.19 -1.95 -4.50
N LEU A 125 15.22 -0.76 -3.91
CA LEU A 125 14.70 0.46 -4.55
C LEU A 125 15.46 0.80 -5.84
N LYS A 126 16.80 0.72 -5.81
CA LYS A 126 17.68 1.01 -6.96
C LYS A 126 17.57 -0.03 -8.08
N GLU A 127 17.09 -1.24 -7.80
CA GLU A 127 16.83 -2.27 -8.82
C GLU A 127 15.56 -2.00 -9.67
N GLY A 128 15.00 -0.78 -9.60
CA GLY A 128 13.90 -0.32 -10.46
C GLY A 128 12.56 -0.15 -9.74
N LEU A 129 12.45 -0.50 -8.45
CA LEU A 129 11.23 -0.18 -7.69
C LEU A 129 11.07 1.34 -7.54
N ALA A 130 12.15 2.08 -7.30
CA ALA A 130 12.08 3.54 -7.17
C ALA A 130 11.54 4.21 -8.42
N ASP A 131 12.08 3.85 -9.59
CA ASP A 131 11.62 4.36 -10.88
C ASP A 131 10.14 4.06 -11.11
N ALA A 132 9.70 2.84 -10.79
CA ALA A 132 8.30 2.45 -10.91
C ALA A 132 7.38 3.26 -9.97
N VAL A 133 7.83 3.55 -8.75
CA VAL A 133 7.06 4.34 -7.77
C VAL A 133 6.94 5.79 -8.21
N PHE A 134 8.04 6.43 -8.63
CA PHE A 134 8.01 7.82 -9.09
C PHE A 134 7.19 7.98 -10.38
N ALA A 135 7.38 7.10 -11.37
CA ALA A 135 6.61 7.14 -12.62
C ALA A 135 5.10 6.90 -12.38
N TYR A 136 4.75 6.01 -11.46
CA TYR A 136 3.34 5.81 -11.10
C TYR A 136 2.78 7.05 -10.40
N ALA A 137 3.55 7.68 -9.51
CA ALA A 137 3.16 8.92 -8.83
C ALA A 137 2.97 10.13 -9.76
N ASP A 138 3.64 10.18 -10.91
CA ASP A 138 3.44 11.23 -11.92
C ASP A 138 2.03 11.20 -12.52
N SER A 139 1.46 10.00 -12.67
CA SER A 139 0.11 9.79 -13.21
C SER A 139 -0.96 9.68 -12.12
N HIS A 140 -0.56 9.42 -10.87
CA HIS A 140 -1.44 9.17 -9.73
C HIS A 140 -0.98 10.00 -8.53
N PRO A 141 -1.10 11.34 -8.57
CA PRO A 141 -0.61 12.23 -7.51
C PRO A 141 -1.25 11.96 -6.14
N GLU A 142 -2.43 11.35 -6.08
CA GLU A 142 -3.15 10.99 -4.86
C GLU A 142 -2.41 9.99 -3.96
N ILE A 143 -1.47 9.22 -4.51
CA ILE A 143 -0.69 8.26 -3.72
C ILE A 143 0.41 8.97 -2.92
N VAL A 144 0.79 10.19 -3.32
CA VAL A 144 1.82 10.98 -2.62
C VAL A 144 1.20 11.55 -1.36
N LYS A 145 1.48 10.93 -0.23
CA LYS A 145 0.93 11.34 1.07
C LYS A 145 1.75 12.47 1.69
N PRO A 146 1.17 13.31 2.56
CA PRO A 146 1.99 14.17 3.41
C PRO A 146 2.93 13.30 4.27
N TYR A 147 4.10 13.84 4.58
CA TYR A 147 5.03 13.14 5.47
C TYR A 147 4.52 13.11 6.91
N TYR A 148 4.66 11.94 7.53
CA TYR A 148 4.37 11.73 8.95
C TYR A 148 5.64 11.32 9.69
N GLU A 149 5.81 11.88 10.89
CA GLU A 149 6.89 11.48 11.78
C GLU A 149 6.76 9.98 12.14
N GLY A 150 7.85 9.23 11.97
CA GLY A 150 7.86 7.77 12.18
C GLY A 150 8.03 6.92 10.93
N TYR A 151 8.05 7.53 9.74
CA TYR A 151 8.38 6.86 8.47
C TYR A 151 9.83 7.15 8.06
N PRO A 152 10.80 6.24 8.26
CA PRO A 152 12.16 6.46 7.82
C PRO A 152 12.25 6.75 6.32
N VAL A 153 12.97 7.80 5.97
CA VAL A 153 13.22 8.19 4.57
C VAL A 153 14.33 7.32 4.02
N LEU A 154 14.06 6.65 2.89
CA LEU A 154 15.03 5.77 2.24
C LEU A 154 15.67 6.41 1.01
N MET A 155 14.89 7.16 0.23
CA MET A 155 15.36 7.74 -1.02
C MET A 155 14.53 8.97 -1.40
N PHE A 156 15.18 10.10 -1.67
CA PHE A 156 14.52 11.22 -2.33
C PHE A 156 14.48 11.00 -3.82
N GLU A 157 13.45 11.53 -4.47
CA GLU A 157 13.41 11.63 -5.92
C GLU A 157 14.64 12.42 -6.43
N PRO A 158 15.37 11.89 -7.43
CA PRO A 158 16.45 12.63 -8.06
C PRO A 158 15.93 13.92 -8.69
N GLU A 159 16.66 15.03 -8.52
CA GLU A 159 16.36 16.26 -9.23
C GLU A 159 16.72 16.08 -10.71
N THR A 160 15.77 16.36 -11.60
CA THR A 160 16.07 16.49 -13.04
C THR A 160 16.91 17.75 -13.23
N ILE A 161 18.19 17.57 -13.53
CA ILE A 161 19.14 18.62 -13.89
C ILE A 161 18.85 19.12 -15.31
#